data_AF-A0A1V4ZNY9-F1
#
_entry.id   AF-A0A1V4ZNY9-F1
#
_cell.length_a   1.000
_cell.length_b   1.000
_cell.length_c   1.000
_cell.angle_alpha   90.00
_cell.angle_beta   90.00
_cell.angle_gamma   90.00
#
_symmetry.space_group_name_H-M   'P 1'
#
loop_
_entity.id
_entity.type
_entity.pdbx_description
1 polymer ?
#
loop_
_entity_poly.entity_id
_entity_poly.type
_entity_poly.pdbx_seq_one_letter_code
_entity_poly.pdbx_strand_id
1 'polypeptide(L)' 'MKGMIAQYLATPRGQEMIHGYLSSPEGQATIREYLTTPPGKQTTQLLIPHMLDGLNLPEDVKEKIRIAILEKP' A
#
# COMPACT_ATOMS: atom_id res chain seq x y z
N MET A 1 -0.97 -23.43 11.13
CA MET A 1 -0.54 -22.95 9.79
C MET A 1 -0.26 -21.46 9.75
N LYS A 2 -1.20 -20.55 10.09
CA LYS A 2 -0.96 -19.08 10.02
C LYS A 2 0.31 -18.60 10.76
N GLY A 3 0.62 -19.18 11.93
CA GLY A 3 1.83 -18.83 12.69
C GLY A 3 3.15 -19.20 12.01
N MET A 4 3.21 -20.33 11.29
CA MET A 4 4.43 -20.75 10.57
C MET A 4 4.70 -19.88 9.34
N ILE A 5 3.65 -19.44 8.65
CA ILE A 5 3.78 -18.52 7.52
C ILE A 5 4.29 -17.16 8.03
N ALA A 6 3.70 -16.61 9.09
CA ALA A 6 4.16 -15.36 9.67
C ALA A 6 5.64 -15.43 10.13
N GLN A 7 6.03 -16.54 10.76
CA GLN A 7 7.43 -16.78 11.14
C GLN A 7 8.37 -16.85 9.94
N TYR A 8 7.95 -17.52 8.86
CA TYR A 8 8.74 -17.60 7.63
C TYR A 8 8.90 -16.23 6.97
N LEU A 9 7.81 -15.46 6.84
CA LEU A 9 7.83 -14.12 6.24
C LEU A 9 8.67 -13.12 7.06
N ALA A 10 8.87 -13.36 8.36
CA ALA A 10 9.75 -12.57 9.20
C ALA A 10 11.24 -12.90 9.01
N THR A 11 11.60 -14.01 8.35
CA THR A 11 12.99 -14.32 8.02
C THR A 11 13.50 -13.45 6.87
N PRO A 12 14.82 -13.19 6.75
CA PRO A 12 15.39 -12.44 5.63
C PRO A 12 14.97 -13.00 4.27
N ARG A 13 15.01 -14.33 4.13
CA ARG A 13 14.59 -15.05 2.92
C ARG A 13 13.10 -14.88 2.61
N GLY A 14 12.25 -14.89 3.64
CA GLY A 14 10.82 -14.66 3.48
C GLY A 14 10.52 -13.21 3.04
N GLN A 15 11.24 -12.25 3.60
CA GLN A 15 11.15 -10.84 3.19
C GLN A 15 11.63 -10.64 1.75
N GLU A 16 12.75 -11.25 1.36
CA GLU A 16 13.24 -11.22 -0.03
C GLU A 16 12.22 -11.80 -1.01
N MET A 17 11.56 -12.91 -0.65
CA MET A 17 10.53 -13.51 -1.48
C MET A 17 9.34 -12.57 -1.66
N ILE A 18 8.81 -11.99 -0.57
CA ILE A 18 7.70 -11.04 -0.64
C ILE A 18 8.13 -9.84 -1.49
N HIS A 19 9.31 -9.28 -1.23
CA HIS A 19 9.82 -8.13 -1.97
C HIS A 19 9.96 -8.44 -3.46
N GLY A 20 10.49 -9.61 -3.80
CA GLY A 20 10.63 -10.07 -5.19
C GLY A 20 9.28 -10.22 -5.87
N TYR A 21 8.30 -10.83 -5.20
CA TYR A 21 6.94 -10.96 -5.73
C TYR A 21 6.28 -9.58 -5.92
N LEU A 22 6.29 -8.71 -4.91
CA LEU A 22 5.70 -7.37 -5.00
C LEU A 22 6.36 -6.50 -6.07
N SER A 23 7.64 -6.75 -6.38
CA SER A 23 8.39 -6.05 -7.43
C SER A 23 8.22 -6.67 -8.82
N SER A 24 7.64 -7.87 -8.91
CA SER A 24 7.40 -8.56 -10.18
C SER A 24 6.23 -7.93 -10.96
N PRO A 25 6.16 -8.10 -12.30
CA PRO A 25 5.01 -7.65 -13.09
C PRO A 25 3.69 -8.24 -12.60
N GLU A 26 3.69 -9.50 -12.18
CA GLU A 26 2.51 -10.20 -11.66
C GLU A 26 2.06 -9.63 -10.33
N GLY A 27 2.96 -9.47 -9.36
CA GLY A 27 2.61 -8.90 -8.06
C GLY A 27 2.12 -7.45 -8.18
N GLN A 28 2.72 -6.65 -9.06
CA GLN A 28 2.22 -5.31 -9.39
C GLN A 28 0.82 -5.33 -10.00
N ALA A 29 0.52 -6.29 -10.88
CA ALA A 29 -0.81 -6.47 -11.44
C ALA A 29 -1.83 -6.83 -10.34
N THR A 30 -1.50 -7.78 -9.46
CA THR A 30 -2.35 -8.16 -8.32
C THR A 30 -2.65 -6.99 -7.40
N ILE A 31 -1.65 -6.16 -7.07
CA ILE A 31 -1.85 -4.96 -6.26
C ILE A 31 -2.81 -4.00 -6.98
N ARG A 32 -2.59 -3.72 -8.26
CA ARG A 32 -3.46 -2.83 -9.04
C ARG A 32 -4.89 -3.32 -9.07
N GLU A 33 -5.10 -4.61 -9.33
CA GLU A 33 -6.42 -5.25 -9.32
C GLU A 33 -7.08 -5.09 -7.95
N TYR A 34 -6.36 -5.39 -6.86
CA TYR A 34 -6.86 -5.21 -5.51
C TYR A 34 -7.30 -3.77 -5.24
N LEU A 35 -6.50 -2.77 -5.63
CA LEU A 35 -6.81 -1.35 -5.43
C LEU A 35 -8.06 -0.90 -6.20
N THR A 36 -8.52 -1.64 -7.21
CA THR A 36 -9.80 -1.35 -7.89
C THR A 36 -11.03 -1.84 -7.13
N THR A 37 -10.87 -2.80 -6.21
CA THR A 37 -11.96 -3.37 -5.41
C THR A 37 -12.43 -2.39 -4.33
N PRO A 38 -13.68 -2.50 -3.82
CA PRO A 38 -14.13 -1.64 -2.71
C PRO A 38 -13.23 -1.71 -1.47
N PRO A 39 -12.80 -2.89 -0.98
CA PRO A 39 -11.84 -2.97 0.13
C PRO A 39 -10.48 -2.34 -0.18
N GLY A 40 -9.99 -2.49 -1.42
CA GLY A 40 -8.73 -1.87 -1.83
C GLY A 40 -8.80 -0.35 -1.89
N LYS A 41 -9.92 0.21 -2.36
CA LYS A 41 -10.18 1.66 -2.33
C LYS A 41 -10.21 2.20 -0.90
N GLN A 42 -10.89 1.51 0.02
CA GLN A 42 -10.90 1.88 1.44
C GLN A 42 -9.49 1.83 2.04
N THR A 43 -8.74 0.77 1.76
CA THR A 43 -7.35 0.64 2.20
C THR A 43 -6.48 1.79 1.67
N THR A 44 -6.67 2.17 0.41
CA THR A 44 -5.97 3.29 -0.22
C THR A 44 -6.30 4.62 0.45
N GLN A 45 -7.57 4.87 0.75
CA GLN A 45 -8.01 6.08 1.45
C GLN A 45 -7.40 6.22 2.83
N LEU A 46 -7.20 5.09 3.54
CA LEU A 46 -6.55 5.08 4.85
C LEU A 46 -5.04 5.30 4.75
N LEU A 47 -4.38 4.74 3.73
CA LEU A 47 -2.92 4.76 3.62
C LEU A 47 -2.36 6.03 2.97
N ILE A 48 -3.01 6.59 1.95
CA ILE A 48 -2.47 7.76 1.23
C ILE A 48 -2.12 8.92 2.18
N PRO A 49 -2.97 9.33 3.14
CA PRO A 49 -2.65 10.45 4.03
C PRO A 49 -1.33 10.27 4.79
N HIS A 50 -1.02 9.03 5.21
CA HIS A 50 0.24 8.69 5.89
C HIS A 50 1.43 8.61 4.92
N MET A 51 1.19 8.23 3.66
CA MET A 51 2.22 8.19 2.64
C MET A 51 2.65 9.58 2.17
N LEU A 52 1.75 10.58 2.21
CA LEU A 52 2.05 11.96 1.80
C LEU A 52 3.23 12.55 2.56
N ASP A 53 3.41 12.17 3.83
CA ASP A 53 4.52 12.67 4.67
C ASP A 53 5.88 12.21 4.16
N GLY A 54 5.94 11.04 3.51
CA GLY A 54 7.14 10.51 2.87
C GLY A 54 7.39 11.04 1.46
N LEU A 55 6.44 11.78 0.88
CA LEU A 55 6.61 12.39 -0.44
C LEU A 55 7.23 13.78 -0.30
N ASN A 56 8.23 14.06 -1.14
CA ASN A 56 8.82 15.39 -1.26
C ASN A 56 7.90 16.33 -2.06
N LEU A 57 6.70 16.57 -1.54
CA LEU A 57 5.70 17.47 -2.08
C LEU A 57 5.62 18.74 -1.21
N PRO A 58 5.29 19.90 -1.80
CA PRO A 58 4.93 21.08 -1.03
C PRO A 58 3.77 20.79 -0.07
N GLU A 59 3.80 21.40 1.12
CA GLU A 59 2.77 21.19 2.15
C GLU A 59 1.36 21.58 1.66
N ASP A 60 1.25 22.61 0.83
CA ASP A 60 -0.03 23.03 0.23
C ASP A 60 -0.61 21.96 -0.70
N VAL A 61 0.25 21.21 -1.40
CA VAL A 61 -0.15 20.11 -2.27
C VAL A 61 -0.60 18.92 -1.43
N LYS A 62 0.13 18.58 -0.35
CA LYS A 62 -0.27 17.51 0.56
C LYS A 62 -1.62 17.80 1.20
N GLU A 63 -1.85 19.02 1.65
CA GLU A 63 -3.10 19.43 2.29
C GLU A 63 -4.28 19.35 1.32
N LYS A 64 -4.12 19.82 0.08
CA LYS A 64 -5.13 19.66 -0.98
C LYS A 64 -5.48 18.19 -1.24
N ILE A 65 -4.48 17.32 -1.26
CA ILE A 65 -4.69 15.88 -1.46
C ILE A 65 -5.44 15.27 -0.26
N ARG A 66 -5.08 15.63 0.98
CA ARG A 66 -5.79 15.15 2.19
C ARG A 66 -7.25 15.56 2.16
N ILE A 67 -7.54 16.82 1.84
CA ILE A 67 -8.91 17.35 1.71
C ILE A 67 -9.67 16.57 0.63
N ALA A 68 -9.10 16.40 -0.57
CA ALA A 68 -9.76 15.68 -1.66
C ALA A 68 -10.05 14.19 -1.36
N ILE A 69 -9.30 13.57 -0.44
CA ILE A 69 -9.52 12.19 0.01
C ILE A 69 -10.62 12.12 1.08
N LEU A 70 -10.66 13.10 2.00
CA LEU A 70 -11.63 13.16 3.10
C LEU A 70 -13.01 13.68 2.66
N GLU A 71 -13.08 14.53 1.64
CA GLU A 71 -14.33 15.10 1.13
C GLU A 71 -15.06 14.20 0.12
N LYS A 72 -14.51 13.03 -0.23
CA LYS A 72 -15.16 12.12 -1.17
C LYS A 72 -16.23 11.30 -0.41
N PRO A 73 -17.54 11.48 -0.69
CA PRO A 73 -18.62 10.78 0.01
C PRO A 73 -18.63 9.27 -0.26
#